data_AF-A0A4V5UTI8-F1
#
_entry.id   AF-A0A4V5UTI8-F1
#
_cell.length_a   1.000
_cell.length_b   1.000
_cell.length_c   1.000
_cell.angle_alpha   90.00
_cell.angle_beta   90.00
_cell.angle_gamma   90.00
#
_symmetry.space_group_name_H-M   'P 1'
#
loop_
_entity.id
_entity.type
_entity.pdbx_description
1 polymer ?
#
loop_
_entity_poly.entity_id
_entity_poly.type
_entity_poly.pdbx_seq_one_letter_code
_entity_poly.pdbx_strand_id
1 'polypeptide(L)'
;MRVKIKHTIIFTLLACVLGPHLYAQNYTNSTLCGHTVLLDSSKKILPWKNNASNAYDHFLRLRWNFVETKVPMSPGPAPRSLYPQYYFYCAFIDSANVLLPDMWMNDVGEKIPNWFESALSYYAYTGDTKPLSITKGLIDYCLEHGLTPSTYSWPHFPQTGADAGATEFRGFTTAKRFSTDDVQVDHAGDIGATFYRAYLFYGDTKYKEAAINVANVLAKKISPGNATKSPWPYVVNMHTGRVVSDYGTNWFGCIRLLKMLIADNTGDVGAYKTTVATARTWLLKYPIQNGLWVDGHTDNLTQGTGNLSNMSASNAALFIADFTDFDTGWKTTLPGLIKWTEDHFIAKSAPGEPSTMWGANLVSEQVDFMPKMDYQTARYAAQCATWYSVSGDEAYKEKAFRSLNWVTYCNDSVGKAFESPVSKDVHSWWSDCYGEGPRMFYHVFAAIPEWAPAHENHILYSENVLKDIRYSDKKVMYTALQKKGIDYVRLSFKPMVITLDGKKISPGSKAGSESYTLRELGNGDYALQVNRLKAGKVVIMIE
;
A
#
# COMPACT_ATOMS: atom_id res chain seq x y z
N MET A 1 31.27 62.10 -39.65
CA MET A 1 31.76 61.20 -38.58
C MET A 1 30.65 61.00 -37.56
N ARG A 2 29.88 59.89 -37.67
CA ARG A 2 28.97 59.36 -36.63
C ARG A 2 28.50 57.98 -37.10
N VAL A 3 29.11 56.95 -36.53
CA VAL A 3 28.81 55.53 -36.78
C VAL A 3 27.54 55.18 -36.01
N LYS A 4 26.53 54.58 -36.68
CA LYS A 4 25.38 53.94 -36.02
C LYS A 4 25.53 52.43 -36.17
N ILE A 5 25.94 51.77 -35.08
CA ILE A 5 25.99 50.32 -34.94
C ILE A 5 24.57 49.82 -34.65
N LYS A 6 24.01 49.00 -35.54
CA LYS A 6 22.80 48.21 -35.25
C LYS A 6 23.23 46.95 -34.50
N HIS A 7 22.77 46.78 -33.26
CA HIS A 7 22.91 45.53 -32.52
C HIS A 7 21.77 44.59 -32.91
N THR A 8 22.11 43.48 -33.56
CA THR A 8 21.21 42.35 -33.78
C THR A 8 21.31 41.44 -32.54
N ILE A 9 20.24 41.37 -31.75
CA ILE A 9 20.14 40.43 -30.63
C ILE A 9 19.74 39.07 -31.22
N ILE A 10 20.66 38.11 -31.22
CA ILE A 10 20.40 36.71 -31.54
C ILE A 10 19.92 36.03 -30.25
N PHE A 11 18.64 35.69 -30.18
CA PHE A 11 18.13 34.76 -29.17
C PHE A 11 18.62 33.35 -29.52
N THR A 12 19.60 32.86 -28.76
CA THR A 12 20.00 31.45 -28.83
C THR A 12 19.04 30.67 -27.97
N LEU A 13 18.13 29.91 -28.59
CA LEU A 13 17.30 28.92 -27.90
C LEU A 13 18.23 27.82 -27.37
N LEU A 14 18.45 27.77 -26.05
CA LEU A 14 19.11 26.63 -25.41
C LEU A 14 18.06 25.52 -25.28
N ALA A 15 18.06 24.57 -26.22
CA ALA A 15 17.32 23.33 -26.07
C ALA A 15 18.02 22.46 -25.02
N CYS A 16 17.48 22.41 -23.80
CA CYS A 16 17.89 21.43 -22.80
C CYS A 16 17.43 20.04 -23.26
N VAL A 17 18.33 19.31 -23.91
CA VAL A 17 18.18 17.87 -24.17
C VAL A 17 18.45 17.14 -22.85
N LEU A 18 17.40 16.80 -22.10
CA LEU A 18 17.48 15.83 -21.02
C LEU A 18 17.59 14.43 -21.63
N GLY A 19 18.81 14.06 -22.05
CA GLY A 19 19.14 12.65 -22.27
C GLY A 19 19.18 11.89 -20.95
N PRO A 20 19.07 10.55 -20.96
CA PRO A 20 19.26 9.76 -19.75
C PRO A 20 20.67 10.03 -19.23
N HIS A 21 20.77 10.65 -18.06
CA HIS A 21 22.05 10.76 -17.35
C HIS A 21 22.50 9.33 -17.01
N LEU A 22 23.39 8.78 -17.83
CA LEU A 22 24.25 7.67 -17.45
C LEU A 22 25.14 8.18 -16.31
N TYR A 23 24.64 8.14 -15.08
CA TYR A 23 25.45 8.38 -13.90
C TYR A 23 26.62 7.39 -13.92
N ALA A 24 27.84 7.86 -13.65
CA ALA A 24 28.98 6.97 -13.47
C ALA A 24 28.66 5.99 -12.33
N GLN A 25 28.53 4.70 -12.66
CA GLN A 25 28.18 3.65 -11.72
C GLN A 25 29.45 3.09 -11.09
N ASN A 26 29.45 2.98 -9.76
CA ASN A 26 30.53 2.34 -9.02
C ASN A 26 29.98 1.11 -8.30
N TYR A 27 30.49 -0.07 -8.66
CA TYR A 27 30.27 -1.28 -7.88
C TYR A 27 31.07 -1.20 -6.56
N THR A 28 30.44 -1.56 -5.46
CA THR A 28 31.12 -1.71 -4.17
C THR A 28 31.59 -3.14 -3.96
N ASN A 29 32.42 -3.37 -2.94
CA ASN A 29 32.70 -4.72 -2.45
C ASN A 29 31.61 -5.24 -1.49
N SER A 30 30.56 -4.45 -1.25
CA SER A 30 29.45 -4.82 -0.36
C SER A 30 28.35 -5.52 -1.15
N THR A 31 27.74 -6.53 -0.51
CA THR A 31 26.58 -7.26 -1.05
C THR A 31 25.39 -7.12 -0.12
N LEU A 32 24.19 -6.99 -0.68
CA LEU A 32 22.92 -7.03 0.06
C LEU A 32 22.05 -8.09 -0.62
N CYS A 33 21.61 -9.11 0.13
CA CYS A 33 20.76 -10.22 -0.37
C CYS A 33 21.27 -10.92 -1.64
N GLY A 34 22.59 -11.09 -1.76
CA GLY A 34 23.22 -11.72 -2.92
C GLY A 34 23.55 -10.77 -4.07
N HIS A 35 23.29 -9.46 -3.90
CA HIS A 35 23.48 -8.46 -4.94
C HIS A 35 24.61 -7.50 -4.59
N THR A 36 25.53 -7.28 -5.51
CA THR A 36 26.53 -6.22 -5.38
C THR A 36 25.87 -4.85 -5.37
N VAL A 37 26.19 -4.03 -4.37
CA VAL A 37 25.61 -2.69 -4.25
C VAL A 37 26.17 -1.75 -5.30
N LEU A 38 25.26 -1.10 -6.04
CA LEU A 38 25.54 -0.09 -7.06
C LEU A 38 25.38 1.31 -6.47
N LEU A 39 26.40 2.16 -6.67
CA LEU A 39 26.38 3.56 -6.24
C LEU A 39 26.54 4.52 -7.41
N ASP A 40 25.94 5.70 -7.28
CA ASP A 40 26.20 6.83 -8.18
C ASP A 40 27.55 7.51 -7.90
N SER A 41 27.83 8.59 -8.65
CA SER A 41 29.04 9.40 -8.50
C SER A 41 29.20 10.04 -7.12
N SER A 42 28.08 10.26 -6.42
CA SER A 42 28.02 10.82 -5.06
C SER A 42 28.03 9.72 -3.98
N LYS A 43 28.31 8.48 -4.36
CA LYS A 43 28.36 7.30 -3.46
C LYS A 43 27.00 6.98 -2.82
N LYS A 44 25.89 7.30 -3.48
CA LYS A 44 24.53 6.96 -3.03
C LYS A 44 23.94 5.82 -3.84
N ILE A 45 23.07 5.03 -3.20
CA ILE A 45 22.51 3.79 -3.76
C ILE A 45 21.68 4.04 -5.02
N LEU A 46 21.91 3.17 -6.00
CA LEU A 46 21.15 2.99 -7.23
C LEU A 46 20.45 1.62 -7.17
N PRO A 47 19.34 1.41 -7.90
CA PRO A 47 18.62 0.14 -7.82
C PRO A 47 19.50 -1.02 -8.30
N TRP A 48 19.28 -2.22 -7.77
CA TRP A 48 20.12 -3.38 -8.05
C TRP A 48 20.19 -3.74 -9.54
N LYS A 49 19.06 -3.71 -10.25
CA LYS A 49 19.03 -4.05 -11.68
C LYS A 49 19.70 -2.95 -12.50
N ASN A 50 20.72 -3.35 -13.28
CA ASN A 50 21.32 -2.49 -14.31
C ASN A 50 20.23 -1.99 -15.28
N ASN A 51 20.21 -0.66 -15.49
CA ASN A 51 19.15 0.13 -16.14
C ASN A 51 17.98 0.49 -15.19
N ALA A 52 18.16 1.61 -14.49
CA ALA A 52 17.19 2.15 -13.51
C ALA A 52 15.77 2.33 -14.08
N SER A 53 15.60 2.45 -15.40
CA SER A 53 14.29 2.69 -16.02
C SER A 53 13.26 1.60 -15.75
N ASN A 54 13.69 0.35 -15.53
CA ASN A 54 12.79 -0.80 -15.35
C ASN A 54 13.09 -1.59 -14.06
N ALA A 55 13.84 -1.02 -13.12
CA ALA A 55 14.23 -1.74 -11.92
C ALA A 55 13.05 -2.02 -10.98
N TYR A 56 12.16 -1.04 -10.83
CA TYR A 56 10.96 -1.16 -9.99
C TYR A 56 9.92 -2.11 -10.61
N ASP A 57 9.68 -2.05 -11.92
CA ASP A 57 8.87 -3.06 -12.63
C ASP A 57 9.41 -4.47 -12.42
N HIS A 58 10.73 -4.64 -12.56
CA HIS A 58 11.36 -5.94 -12.36
C HIS A 58 11.18 -6.46 -10.94
N PHE A 59 11.36 -5.61 -9.92
CA PHE A 59 11.11 -5.94 -8.52
C PHE A 59 9.69 -6.46 -8.31
N LEU A 60 8.68 -5.71 -8.80
CA LEU A 60 7.27 -6.08 -8.67
C LEU A 60 6.95 -7.42 -9.32
N ARG A 61 7.48 -7.66 -10.52
CA ARG A 61 7.32 -8.94 -11.24
C ARG A 61 8.00 -10.10 -10.51
N LEU A 62 9.20 -9.90 -9.97
CA LEU A 62 9.90 -10.92 -9.21
C LEU A 62 9.11 -11.37 -7.98
N ARG A 63 8.53 -10.43 -7.22
CA ARG A 63 7.75 -10.74 -6.01
C ARG A 63 6.54 -11.61 -6.33
N TRP A 64 5.74 -11.26 -7.34
CA TRP A 64 4.61 -12.10 -7.75
C TRP A 64 5.03 -13.42 -8.39
N ASN A 65 6.08 -13.43 -9.21
CA ASN A 65 6.61 -14.66 -9.80
C ASN A 65 7.10 -15.64 -8.73
N PHE A 66 7.70 -15.15 -7.64
CA PHE A 66 8.10 -15.99 -6.51
C PHE A 66 6.88 -16.64 -5.84
N VAL A 67 5.84 -15.85 -5.54
CA VAL A 67 4.58 -16.35 -4.96
C VAL A 67 3.97 -17.44 -5.84
N GLU A 68 3.94 -17.22 -7.16
CA GLU A 68 3.35 -18.16 -8.12
C GLU A 68 4.17 -19.46 -8.28
N THR A 69 5.50 -19.38 -8.26
CA THR A 69 6.34 -20.48 -8.76
C THR A 69 7.23 -21.15 -7.71
N LYS A 70 7.41 -20.54 -6.53
CA LYS A 70 8.37 -20.98 -5.52
C LYS A 70 7.77 -21.31 -4.17
N VAL A 71 6.56 -20.83 -3.87
CA VAL A 71 5.92 -21.14 -2.58
C VAL A 71 5.48 -22.61 -2.55
N PRO A 72 6.00 -23.42 -1.62
CA PRO A 72 5.59 -24.81 -1.48
C PRO A 72 4.19 -24.94 -0.88
N MET A 73 3.61 -26.13 -1.01
CA MET A 73 2.42 -26.50 -0.26
C MET A 73 2.70 -26.55 1.25
N SER A 74 1.67 -26.33 2.05
CA SER A 74 1.75 -26.40 3.51
C SER A 74 2.08 -27.82 3.97
N PRO A 75 2.92 -27.99 5.01
CA PRO A 75 3.21 -29.32 5.56
C PRO A 75 2.03 -29.87 6.38
N GLY A 76 2.00 -31.18 6.58
CA GLY A 76 0.97 -31.89 7.37
C GLY A 76 -0.05 -32.64 6.53
N PRO A 77 -1.15 -33.14 7.12
CA PRO A 77 -2.20 -33.84 6.39
C PRO A 77 -3.18 -32.88 5.68
N ALA A 78 -4.02 -33.43 4.81
CA ALA A 78 -5.18 -32.72 4.27
C ALA A 78 -6.16 -32.32 5.40
N PRO A 79 -6.91 -31.21 5.26
CA PRO A 79 -6.96 -30.34 4.08
C PRO A 79 -5.76 -29.38 3.96
N ARG A 80 -4.98 -29.20 5.04
CA ARG A 80 -3.88 -28.22 5.10
C ARG A 80 -2.89 -28.37 3.95
N SER A 81 -2.46 -29.60 3.65
CA SER A 81 -1.49 -29.89 2.59
C SER A 81 -1.96 -29.61 1.16
N LEU A 82 -3.22 -29.24 0.98
CA LEU A 82 -3.78 -28.87 -0.33
C LEU A 82 -3.61 -27.39 -0.66
N TYR A 83 -3.12 -26.58 0.29
CA TYR A 83 -2.94 -25.14 0.12
C TYR A 83 -1.46 -24.73 0.24
N PRO A 84 -1.02 -23.71 -0.51
CA PRO A 84 0.29 -23.08 -0.32
C PRO A 84 0.52 -22.60 1.12
N GLN A 85 1.78 -22.57 1.57
CA GLN A 85 2.13 -22.17 2.95
C GLN A 85 1.51 -20.84 3.38
N TYR A 86 1.42 -19.85 2.50
CA TYR A 86 0.89 -18.54 2.84
C TYR A 86 -0.58 -18.55 3.31
N TYR A 87 -1.34 -19.66 3.16
CA TYR A 87 -2.68 -19.77 3.74
C TYR A 87 -2.68 -19.87 5.27
N PHE A 88 -1.65 -20.48 5.85
CA PHE A 88 -1.68 -20.95 7.25
C PHE A 88 -0.50 -20.49 8.10
N TYR A 89 0.42 -19.72 7.54
CA TYR A 89 1.62 -19.23 8.21
C TYR A 89 1.87 -17.76 7.86
N CYS A 90 2.43 -16.99 8.78
CA CYS A 90 2.74 -15.57 8.59
C CYS A 90 4.04 -15.36 7.82
N ALA A 91 5.02 -16.24 7.99
CA ALA A 91 6.35 -16.10 7.41
C ALA A 91 6.89 -17.44 6.91
N PHE A 92 8.07 -17.37 6.30
CA PHE A 92 8.87 -18.54 5.95
C PHE A 92 10.31 -18.37 6.42
N ILE A 93 10.97 -19.51 6.59
CA ILE A 93 12.39 -19.64 6.92
C ILE A 93 13.05 -20.36 5.76
N ASP A 94 14.13 -19.78 5.23
CA ASP A 94 14.97 -20.47 4.26
C ASP A 94 16.01 -21.33 4.99
N SER A 95 15.84 -22.65 4.91
CA SER A 95 16.81 -23.63 5.39
C SER A 95 17.43 -24.35 4.19
N ALA A 96 18.60 -23.87 3.76
CA ALA A 96 19.36 -24.45 2.63
C ALA A 96 18.56 -24.58 1.32
N ASN A 97 17.83 -23.53 0.93
CA ASN A 97 16.93 -23.45 -0.23
C ASN A 97 15.64 -24.27 -0.09
N VAL A 98 15.30 -24.70 1.12
CA VAL A 98 13.98 -25.26 1.44
C VAL A 98 13.21 -24.22 2.25
N LEU A 99 12.07 -23.77 1.70
CA LEU A 99 11.18 -22.85 2.40
C LEU A 99 10.34 -23.63 3.41
N LEU A 100 10.73 -23.54 4.67
CA LEU A 100 9.96 -24.05 5.80
C LEU A 100 9.00 -22.97 6.27
N PRO A 101 7.79 -23.31 6.72
CA PRO A 101 6.91 -22.32 7.32
C PRO A 101 7.49 -21.87 8.66
N ASP A 102 7.33 -20.59 8.95
CA ASP A 102 7.51 -20.08 10.30
C ASP A 102 6.35 -20.54 11.20
N MET A 103 6.66 -20.88 12.46
CA MET A 103 5.70 -21.45 13.41
C MET A 103 5.15 -20.45 14.42
N TRP A 104 5.38 -19.15 14.23
CA TRP A 104 4.89 -18.07 15.07
C TRP A 104 3.37 -17.98 15.02
N MET A 105 2.79 -17.61 13.88
CA MET A 105 1.34 -17.46 13.72
C MET A 105 0.89 -17.53 12.26
N ASN A 106 -0.40 -17.23 12.02
CA ASN A 106 -0.97 -16.87 10.74
C ASN A 106 -1.63 -15.49 10.83
N ASP A 107 -1.08 -14.51 10.11
CA ASP A 107 -1.39 -13.06 10.13
C ASP A 107 -2.46 -12.65 9.10
N VAL A 108 -3.65 -13.26 9.22
CA VAL A 108 -4.72 -13.12 8.23
C VAL A 108 -5.17 -11.67 8.02
N GLY A 109 -5.20 -10.89 9.11
CA GLY A 109 -5.63 -9.48 9.16
C GLY A 109 -4.79 -8.54 8.32
N GLU A 110 -3.50 -8.79 8.22
CA GLU A 110 -2.58 -7.99 7.40
C GLU A 110 -2.41 -8.60 6.01
N LYS A 111 -2.24 -9.92 5.94
CA LYS A 111 -1.94 -10.62 4.69
C LYS A 111 -3.04 -10.46 3.66
N ILE A 112 -4.31 -10.72 4.02
CA ILE A 112 -5.40 -10.71 3.05
C ILE A 112 -5.61 -9.32 2.43
N PRO A 113 -5.77 -8.24 3.22
CA PRO A 113 -5.94 -6.91 2.65
C PRO A 113 -4.73 -6.45 1.84
N ASN A 114 -3.51 -6.59 2.40
CA ASN A 114 -2.31 -6.09 1.74
C ASN A 114 -2.04 -6.82 0.42
N TRP A 115 -2.25 -8.14 0.38
CA TRP A 115 -2.08 -8.92 -0.85
C TRP A 115 -3.16 -8.57 -1.88
N PHE A 116 -4.42 -8.44 -1.47
CA PHE A 116 -5.48 -8.11 -2.42
C PHE A 116 -5.30 -6.72 -3.03
N GLU A 117 -4.90 -5.72 -2.23
CA GLU A 117 -4.59 -4.38 -2.75
C GLU A 117 -3.36 -4.38 -3.67
N SER A 118 -2.32 -5.14 -3.31
CA SER A 118 -1.16 -5.36 -4.18
C SER A 118 -1.56 -6.03 -5.51
N ALA A 119 -2.44 -7.03 -5.46
CA ALA A 119 -2.92 -7.75 -6.65
C ALA A 119 -3.81 -6.87 -7.54
N LEU A 120 -4.70 -6.05 -6.96
CA LEU A 120 -5.50 -5.07 -7.70
C LEU A 120 -4.61 -4.06 -8.41
N SER A 121 -3.60 -3.54 -7.72
CA SER A 121 -2.66 -2.57 -8.29
C SER A 121 -1.76 -3.20 -9.36
N TYR A 122 -1.31 -4.44 -9.16
CA TYR A 122 -0.54 -5.18 -10.16
C TYR A 122 -1.36 -5.51 -11.40
N TYR A 123 -2.62 -5.93 -11.23
CA TYR A 123 -3.55 -6.10 -12.34
C TYR A 123 -3.82 -4.76 -13.05
N ALA A 124 -4.00 -3.68 -12.30
CA ALA A 124 -4.12 -2.34 -12.86
C ALA A 124 -2.93 -2.01 -13.76
N TYR A 125 -1.74 -2.22 -13.23
CA TYR A 125 -0.48 -1.90 -13.86
C TYR A 125 -0.14 -2.78 -15.08
N THR A 126 -0.41 -4.09 -15.02
CA THR A 126 0.08 -5.06 -16.03
C THR A 126 -1.02 -5.68 -16.89
N GLY A 127 -2.26 -5.69 -16.43
CA GLY A 127 -3.35 -6.50 -16.99
C GLY A 127 -3.32 -7.98 -16.60
N ASP A 128 -2.35 -8.43 -15.79
CA ASP A 128 -2.22 -9.82 -15.35
C ASP A 128 -3.17 -10.12 -14.18
N THR A 129 -4.02 -11.14 -14.35
CA THR A 129 -5.06 -11.54 -13.39
C THR A 129 -4.61 -12.66 -12.44
N LYS A 130 -3.42 -13.23 -12.60
CA LYS A 130 -2.98 -14.35 -11.75
C LYS A 130 -2.89 -13.98 -10.27
N PRO A 131 -2.30 -12.83 -9.85
CA PRO A 131 -2.31 -12.43 -8.45
C PRO A 131 -3.70 -12.26 -7.84
N LEU A 132 -4.67 -11.81 -8.66
CA LEU A 132 -6.07 -11.69 -8.24
C LEU A 132 -6.70 -13.06 -7.97
N SER A 133 -6.35 -14.07 -8.77
CA SER A 133 -6.86 -15.44 -8.57
C SER A 133 -6.32 -16.06 -7.27
N ILE A 134 -5.04 -15.82 -6.96
CA ILE A 134 -4.40 -16.25 -5.71
C ILE A 134 -5.08 -15.60 -4.51
N THR A 135 -5.24 -14.28 -4.54
CA THR A 135 -5.79 -13.51 -3.42
C THR A 135 -7.28 -13.75 -3.23
N LYS A 136 -8.04 -13.99 -4.31
CA LYS A 136 -9.44 -14.44 -4.21
C LYS A 136 -9.56 -15.71 -3.39
N GLY A 137 -8.65 -16.68 -3.59
CA GLY A 137 -8.65 -17.93 -2.83
C GLY A 137 -8.46 -17.71 -1.32
N LEU A 138 -7.64 -16.74 -0.92
CA LEU A 138 -7.46 -16.38 0.49
C LEU A 138 -8.72 -15.70 1.08
N ILE A 139 -9.34 -14.81 0.31
CA ILE A 139 -10.59 -14.13 0.71
C ILE A 139 -11.72 -15.15 0.88
N ASP A 140 -11.87 -16.08 -0.07
CA ASP A 140 -12.86 -17.15 0.00
C ASP A 140 -12.65 -18.05 1.23
N TYR A 141 -11.41 -18.42 1.50
CA TYR A 141 -11.07 -19.23 2.68
C TYR A 141 -11.38 -18.49 3.99
N CYS A 142 -11.08 -17.20 4.07
CA CYS A 142 -11.42 -16.37 5.24
C CYS A 142 -12.93 -16.26 5.46
N LEU A 143 -13.74 -16.19 4.40
CA LEU A 143 -15.20 -16.18 4.55
C LEU A 143 -15.73 -17.49 5.14
N GLU A 144 -15.15 -18.62 4.75
CA GLU A 144 -15.58 -19.94 5.19
C GLU A 144 -15.09 -20.29 6.60
N HIS A 145 -13.84 -19.94 6.92
CA HIS A 145 -13.14 -20.42 8.12
C HIS A 145 -12.75 -19.32 9.11
N GLY A 146 -13.13 -18.07 8.86
CA GLY A 146 -12.65 -16.92 9.62
C GLY A 146 -13.72 -15.95 10.10
N LEU A 147 -15.00 -16.24 9.93
CA LEU A 147 -16.09 -15.39 10.42
C LEU A 147 -16.68 -15.90 11.73
N THR A 148 -16.97 -14.99 12.65
CA THR A 148 -17.63 -15.35 13.91
C THR A 148 -19.09 -15.79 13.72
N PRO A 149 -19.60 -16.69 14.57
CA PRO A 149 -21.02 -17.04 14.61
C PRO A 149 -21.94 -15.85 14.89
N SER A 150 -23.19 -15.95 14.45
CA SER A 150 -24.22 -14.91 14.65
C SER A 150 -24.57 -14.65 16.12
N THR A 151 -24.27 -15.59 17.02
CA THR A 151 -24.52 -15.49 18.46
C THR A 151 -23.45 -14.70 19.22
N TYR A 152 -22.34 -14.33 18.56
CA TYR A 152 -21.24 -13.61 19.20
C TYR A 152 -21.61 -12.15 19.46
N SER A 153 -20.94 -11.52 20.43
CA SER A 153 -21.08 -10.09 20.69
C SER A 153 -20.61 -9.20 19.53
N TRP A 154 -19.76 -9.77 18.67
CA TRP A 154 -19.32 -9.27 17.38
C TRP A 154 -19.64 -10.33 16.31
N PRO A 155 -20.89 -10.39 15.81
CA PRO A 155 -21.34 -11.46 14.91
C PRO A 155 -20.86 -11.23 13.48
N HIS A 156 -20.54 -12.32 12.76
CA HIS A 156 -20.08 -12.30 11.37
C HIS A 156 -18.89 -11.36 11.12
N PHE A 157 -18.04 -11.19 12.13
CA PHE A 157 -16.87 -10.33 12.11
C PHE A 157 -15.62 -11.20 11.83
N PRO A 158 -14.69 -10.73 10.99
CA PRO A 158 -13.56 -11.55 10.58
C PRO A 158 -12.49 -11.65 11.67
N GLN A 159 -11.88 -12.82 11.76
CA GLN A 159 -10.70 -13.10 12.56
C GLN A 159 -9.46 -12.55 11.88
N THR A 160 -8.53 -12.02 12.66
CA THR A 160 -7.33 -11.33 12.15
C THR A 160 -6.04 -12.11 12.38
N GLY A 161 -6.10 -13.17 13.18
CA GLY A 161 -4.97 -14.04 13.44
C GLY A 161 -5.42 -15.48 13.67
N ALA A 162 -4.49 -16.41 13.48
CA ALA A 162 -4.63 -17.80 13.90
C ALA A 162 -3.28 -18.35 14.36
N ASP A 163 -3.30 -19.47 15.08
CA ASP A 163 -2.08 -20.22 15.35
C ASP A 163 -1.48 -20.78 14.04
N ALA A 164 -0.15 -20.87 13.99
CA ALA A 164 0.56 -21.40 12.84
C ALA A 164 0.05 -22.80 12.44
N GLY A 165 -0.34 -22.94 11.17
CA GLY A 165 -0.86 -24.18 10.62
C GLY A 165 -2.32 -24.49 10.98
N ALA A 166 -3.04 -23.60 11.66
CA ALA A 166 -4.47 -23.76 11.94
C ALA A 166 -5.31 -23.52 10.68
N THR A 167 -6.26 -24.41 10.43
CA THR A 167 -7.17 -24.33 9.28
C THR A 167 -8.45 -23.55 9.58
N GLU A 168 -8.77 -23.37 10.86
CA GLU A 168 -9.85 -22.49 11.34
C GLU A 168 -9.23 -21.28 12.02
N PHE A 169 -9.66 -20.08 11.67
CA PHE A 169 -9.09 -18.86 12.24
C PHE A 169 -9.85 -18.52 13.52
N ARG A 170 -9.17 -18.64 14.66
CA ARG A 170 -9.78 -18.51 16.00
C ARG A 170 -8.94 -17.66 16.96
N GLY A 171 -8.04 -16.82 16.42
CA GLY A 171 -7.08 -16.01 17.19
C GLY A 171 -5.72 -16.68 17.35
N PHE A 172 -4.73 -15.89 17.76
CA PHE A 172 -3.33 -16.31 17.94
C PHE A 172 -3.04 -16.60 19.43
N THR A 173 -3.18 -17.86 19.81
CA THR A 173 -3.20 -18.30 21.22
C THR A 173 -1.92 -18.99 21.68
N THR A 174 -1.15 -19.60 20.77
CA THR A 174 0.03 -20.40 21.11
C THR A 174 1.13 -19.60 21.80
N ALA A 175 1.33 -18.34 21.41
CA ALA A 175 2.26 -17.43 22.08
C ALA A 175 1.74 -16.86 23.41
N LYS A 176 0.51 -17.20 23.81
CA LYS A 176 -0.17 -16.72 25.03
C LYS A 176 -0.26 -15.19 25.11
N ARG A 177 -0.26 -14.52 23.95
CA ARG A 177 -0.49 -13.09 23.81
C ARG A 177 -1.98 -12.77 23.73
N PHE A 178 -2.75 -13.63 23.07
CA PHE A 178 -4.19 -13.48 22.89
C PHE A 178 -4.92 -14.74 23.36
N SER A 179 -6.21 -14.58 23.68
CA SER A 179 -7.14 -15.69 23.93
C SER A 179 -7.87 -16.06 22.64
N THR A 180 -8.54 -17.21 22.63
CA THR A 180 -9.46 -17.56 21.54
C THR A 180 -10.49 -16.45 21.32
N ASP A 181 -10.64 -16.06 20.06
CA ASP A 181 -11.53 -14.99 19.58
C ASP A 181 -11.17 -13.57 20.07
N ASP A 182 -9.97 -13.33 20.62
CA ASP A 182 -9.42 -11.98 20.76
C ASP A 182 -8.92 -11.50 19.39
N VAL A 183 -9.40 -10.34 18.94
CA VAL A 183 -9.16 -9.80 17.59
C VAL A 183 -8.87 -8.32 17.61
N GLN A 184 -7.93 -7.92 16.76
CA GLN A 184 -7.63 -6.53 16.41
C GLN A 184 -8.73 -5.97 15.50
N VAL A 185 -9.49 -4.98 15.98
CA VAL A 185 -10.70 -4.48 15.29
C VAL A 185 -10.38 -3.70 14.01
N ASP A 186 -9.24 -3.01 13.99
CA ASP A 186 -8.76 -2.26 12.82
C ASP A 186 -8.51 -3.16 11.62
N HIS A 187 -7.75 -4.25 11.82
CA HIS A 187 -7.45 -5.25 10.79
C HIS A 187 -8.70 -6.00 10.30
N ALA A 188 -9.62 -6.29 11.20
CA ALA A 188 -10.91 -6.87 10.82
C ALA A 188 -11.72 -5.90 9.92
N GLY A 189 -11.58 -4.59 10.16
CA GLY A 189 -12.11 -3.55 9.28
C GLY A 189 -11.45 -3.52 7.90
N ASP A 190 -10.12 -3.72 7.82
CA ASP A 190 -9.41 -3.86 6.55
C ASP A 190 -9.85 -5.10 5.76
N ILE A 191 -10.09 -6.24 6.42
CA ILE A 191 -10.71 -7.40 5.78
C ILE A 191 -12.13 -7.06 5.29
N GLY A 192 -12.92 -6.33 6.06
CA GLY A 192 -14.24 -5.87 5.62
C GLY A 192 -14.17 -4.98 4.36
N ALA A 193 -13.21 -4.06 4.30
CA ALA A 193 -12.95 -3.24 3.11
C ALA A 193 -12.56 -4.12 1.91
N THR A 194 -11.73 -5.13 2.14
CA THR A 194 -11.32 -6.14 1.15
C THR A 194 -12.53 -6.89 0.59
N PHE A 195 -13.46 -7.33 1.44
CA PHE A 195 -14.70 -7.96 0.98
C PHE A 195 -15.49 -7.04 0.05
N TYR A 196 -15.65 -5.75 0.39
CA TYR A 196 -16.39 -4.85 -0.50
C TYR A 196 -15.68 -4.63 -1.84
N ARG A 197 -14.35 -4.50 -1.84
CA ARG A 197 -13.56 -4.36 -3.06
C ARG A 197 -13.57 -5.65 -3.90
N ALA A 198 -13.60 -6.81 -3.27
CA ALA A 198 -13.82 -8.10 -3.93
C ALA A 198 -15.21 -8.18 -4.57
N TYR A 199 -16.26 -7.69 -3.89
CA TYR A 199 -17.59 -7.56 -4.50
C TYR A 199 -17.57 -6.66 -5.74
N LEU A 200 -16.92 -5.48 -5.65
CA LEU A 200 -16.81 -4.60 -6.80
C LEU A 200 -16.16 -5.35 -7.98
N PHE A 201 -15.02 -6.00 -7.76
CA PHE A 201 -14.27 -6.66 -8.82
C PHE A 201 -14.98 -7.90 -9.39
N TYR A 202 -15.43 -8.83 -8.53
CA TYR A 202 -15.96 -10.13 -8.92
C TYR A 202 -17.48 -10.17 -9.11
N GLY A 203 -18.22 -9.23 -8.50
CA GLY A 203 -19.68 -9.15 -8.57
C GLY A 203 -20.44 -10.17 -7.71
N ASP A 204 -19.75 -11.03 -6.95
CA ASP A 204 -20.39 -12.03 -6.07
C ASP A 204 -20.93 -11.37 -4.79
N THR A 205 -22.24 -11.51 -4.55
CA THR A 205 -22.95 -10.84 -3.47
C THR A 205 -22.53 -11.31 -2.09
N LYS A 206 -21.94 -12.51 -1.95
CA LYS A 206 -21.45 -13.00 -0.65
C LYS A 206 -20.41 -12.06 -0.03
N TYR A 207 -19.55 -11.46 -0.85
CA TYR A 207 -18.56 -10.50 -0.37
C TYR A 207 -19.23 -9.19 0.07
N LYS A 208 -20.27 -8.75 -0.64
CA LYS A 208 -21.04 -7.55 -0.27
C LYS A 208 -21.73 -7.73 1.07
N GLU A 209 -22.37 -8.89 1.28
CA GLU A 209 -23.05 -9.23 2.52
C GLU A 209 -22.08 -9.29 3.70
N ALA A 210 -20.92 -9.93 3.51
CA ALA A 210 -19.86 -9.96 4.52
C ALA A 210 -19.37 -8.55 4.88
N ALA A 211 -19.12 -7.69 3.89
CA ALA A 211 -18.71 -6.31 4.10
C ALA A 211 -19.75 -5.49 4.88
N ILE A 212 -21.04 -5.65 4.56
CA ILE A 212 -22.14 -4.98 5.27
C ILE A 212 -22.23 -5.45 6.72
N ASN A 213 -22.02 -6.75 6.98
CA ASN A 213 -22.02 -7.29 8.34
C ASN A 213 -20.90 -6.65 9.19
N VAL A 214 -19.68 -6.56 8.65
CA VAL A 214 -18.57 -5.86 9.31
C VAL A 214 -18.92 -4.39 9.58
N ALA A 215 -19.42 -3.69 8.58
CA ALA A 215 -19.81 -2.28 8.70
C ALA A 215 -20.89 -2.04 9.77
N ASN A 216 -21.90 -2.92 9.85
CA ASN A 216 -22.96 -2.86 10.85
C ASN A 216 -22.41 -3.03 12.27
N VAL A 217 -21.48 -3.97 12.47
CA VAL A 217 -20.85 -4.17 13.78
C VAL A 217 -20.01 -2.95 14.16
N LEU A 218 -19.17 -2.45 13.25
CA LEU A 218 -18.39 -1.22 13.47
C LEU A 218 -19.29 -0.04 13.85
N ALA A 219 -20.38 0.18 13.12
CA ALA A 219 -21.31 1.27 13.40
C ALA A 219 -22.05 1.11 14.75
N LYS A 220 -22.33 -0.11 15.18
CA LYS A 220 -22.95 -0.38 16.49
C LYS A 220 -21.98 -0.22 17.66
N LYS A 221 -20.67 -0.38 17.42
CA LYS A 221 -19.62 -0.42 18.44
C LYS A 221 -18.79 0.87 18.51
N ILE A 222 -19.10 1.86 17.69
CA ILE A 222 -18.42 3.16 17.70
C ILE A 222 -18.73 3.94 18.97
N SER A 223 -17.72 4.62 19.50
CA SER A 223 -17.83 5.59 20.58
C SER A 223 -17.02 6.86 20.24
N PRO A 224 -17.23 7.99 20.93
CA PRO A 224 -16.44 9.21 20.69
C PRO A 224 -14.95 9.08 20.98
N GLY A 225 -14.54 8.13 21.83
CA GLY A 225 -13.17 8.00 22.33
C GLY A 225 -12.67 9.23 23.12
N ASN A 226 -11.42 9.16 23.55
CA ASN A 226 -10.66 10.27 24.15
C ASN A 226 -9.15 10.10 23.90
N ALA A 227 -8.30 10.87 24.56
CA ALA A 227 -6.84 10.84 24.33
C ALA A 227 -6.18 9.48 24.61
N THR A 228 -6.82 8.61 25.41
CA THR A 228 -6.28 7.29 25.82
C THR A 228 -7.24 6.14 25.54
N LYS A 229 -8.35 6.38 24.83
CA LYS A 229 -9.30 5.36 24.37
C LYS A 229 -9.74 5.67 22.94
N SER A 230 -9.57 4.73 22.03
CA SER A 230 -9.97 4.91 20.63
C SER A 230 -11.49 4.76 20.43
N PRO A 231 -12.03 5.19 19.27
CA PRO A 231 -13.46 5.13 18.99
C PRO A 231 -14.01 3.69 19.03
N TRP A 232 -13.17 2.74 18.63
CA TRP A 232 -13.35 1.31 18.84
C TRP A 232 -12.24 0.80 19.76
N PRO A 233 -12.47 -0.28 20.54
CA PRO A 233 -11.36 -0.96 21.21
C PRO A 233 -10.38 -1.48 20.16
N TYR A 234 -9.08 -1.41 20.46
CA TYR A 234 -8.05 -1.98 19.59
C TYR A 234 -8.19 -3.50 19.52
N VAL A 235 -8.24 -4.16 20.68
CA VAL A 235 -8.47 -5.62 20.77
C VAL A 235 -9.73 -5.90 21.56
N VAL A 236 -10.55 -6.80 21.06
CA VAL A 236 -11.79 -7.26 21.71
C VAL A 236 -11.88 -8.77 21.66
N ASN A 237 -12.41 -9.38 22.72
CA ASN A 237 -12.89 -10.75 22.64
C ASN A 237 -14.25 -10.74 21.93
N MET A 238 -14.31 -11.25 20.71
CA MET A 238 -15.50 -11.14 19.85
C MET A 238 -16.70 -11.92 20.38
N HIS A 239 -16.46 -13.05 21.06
CA HIS A 239 -17.52 -13.86 21.66
C HIS A 239 -18.21 -13.08 22.81
N THR A 240 -17.44 -12.65 23.80
CA THR A 240 -17.97 -12.03 25.03
C THR A 240 -18.20 -10.52 24.90
N GLY A 241 -17.58 -9.87 23.92
CA GLY A 241 -17.56 -8.42 23.77
C GLY A 241 -16.64 -7.70 24.75
N ARG A 242 -15.87 -8.44 25.56
CA ARG A 242 -14.91 -7.89 26.52
C ARG A 242 -13.80 -7.13 25.78
N VAL A 243 -13.59 -5.87 26.15
CA VAL A 243 -12.42 -5.11 25.66
C VAL A 243 -11.15 -5.68 26.27
N VAL A 244 -10.20 -6.01 25.42
CA VAL A 244 -8.87 -6.52 25.80
C VAL A 244 -7.84 -5.41 25.71
N SER A 245 -7.92 -4.54 24.69
CA SER A 245 -7.13 -3.31 24.58
C SER A 245 -7.99 -2.14 24.09
N ASP A 246 -7.86 -1.00 24.75
CA ASP A 246 -8.71 0.19 24.57
C ASP A 246 -8.25 1.16 23.47
N TYR A 247 -6.97 1.11 23.05
CA TYR A 247 -6.36 2.16 22.24
C TYR A 247 -5.60 1.61 21.03
N GLY A 248 -6.02 2.04 19.84
CA GLY A 248 -5.35 1.82 18.56
C GLY A 248 -5.62 2.99 17.63
N THR A 249 -4.88 3.10 16.52
CA THR A 249 -4.98 4.26 15.62
C THR A 249 -5.10 3.96 14.14
N ASN A 250 -4.96 2.70 13.73
CA ASN A 250 -4.99 2.30 12.32
C ASN A 250 -6.43 2.11 11.78
N TRP A 251 -7.32 3.08 11.99
CA TRP A 251 -8.75 2.94 11.66
C TRP A 251 -9.10 3.18 10.17
N PHE A 252 -8.11 3.30 9.30
CA PHE A 252 -8.30 3.73 7.91
C PHE A 252 -9.00 2.66 7.06
N GLY A 253 -8.79 1.38 7.36
CA GLY A 253 -9.56 0.26 6.79
C GLY A 253 -11.06 0.35 7.10
N CYS A 254 -11.39 0.50 8.38
CA CYS A 254 -12.76 0.70 8.86
C CYS A 254 -13.43 1.90 8.15
N ILE A 255 -12.72 3.03 8.09
CA ILE A 255 -13.24 4.26 7.46
C ILE A 255 -13.40 4.05 5.95
N ARG A 256 -12.45 3.40 5.27
CA ARG A 256 -12.52 3.09 3.84
C ARG A 256 -13.74 2.25 3.52
N LEU A 257 -13.98 1.16 4.24
CA LEU A 257 -15.17 0.31 4.11
C LEU A 257 -16.45 1.16 4.17
N LEU A 258 -16.61 1.93 5.23
CA LEU A 258 -17.81 2.73 5.46
C LEU A 258 -17.98 3.80 4.37
N LYS A 259 -16.90 4.47 3.95
CA LYS A 259 -16.95 5.47 2.86
C LYS A 259 -17.38 4.85 1.53
N MET A 260 -16.89 3.65 1.19
CA MET A 260 -17.32 2.95 -0.04
C MET A 260 -18.81 2.61 0.00
N LEU A 261 -19.30 2.06 1.12
CA LEU A 261 -20.72 1.73 1.30
C LEU A 261 -21.62 2.98 1.26
N ILE A 262 -21.18 4.09 1.85
CA ILE A 262 -21.88 5.39 1.78
C ILE A 262 -21.95 5.88 0.33
N ALA A 263 -20.85 5.83 -0.42
CA ALA A 263 -20.79 6.33 -1.80
C ALA A 263 -21.73 5.54 -2.75
N ASP A 264 -21.91 4.26 -2.46
CA ASP A 264 -22.77 3.33 -3.21
C ASP A 264 -24.18 3.21 -2.63
N ASN A 265 -24.51 3.99 -1.59
CA ASN A 265 -25.81 4.00 -0.92
C ASN A 265 -26.26 2.58 -0.50
N THR A 266 -25.36 1.83 0.11
CA THR A 266 -25.54 0.43 0.50
C THR A 266 -25.47 0.28 2.02
N GLY A 267 -26.36 -0.54 2.60
CA GLY A 267 -26.41 -0.80 4.05
C GLY A 267 -27.04 0.36 4.84
N ASP A 268 -26.70 0.46 6.12
CA ASP A 268 -27.18 1.56 6.99
C ASP A 268 -26.33 2.83 6.80
N VAL A 269 -26.56 3.50 5.68
CA VAL A 269 -25.82 4.71 5.28
C VAL A 269 -25.89 5.81 6.35
N GLY A 270 -26.99 5.91 7.09
CA GLY A 270 -27.15 6.88 8.17
C GLY A 270 -26.17 6.61 9.31
N ALA A 271 -26.16 5.38 9.82
CA ALA A 271 -25.22 4.96 10.86
C ALA A 271 -23.76 5.04 10.40
N TYR A 272 -23.48 4.66 9.14
CA TYR A 272 -22.12 4.70 8.59
C TYR A 272 -21.58 6.14 8.51
N LYS A 273 -22.40 7.11 8.09
CA LYS A 273 -22.00 8.53 8.05
C LYS A 273 -21.65 9.06 9.44
N THR A 274 -22.49 8.76 10.43
CA THR A 274 -22.22 9.12 11.84
C THR A 274 -20.92 8.49 12.31
N THR A 275 -20.72 7.20 12.02
CA THR A 275 -19.52 6.45 12.41
C THR A 275 -18.24 7.05 11.83
N VAL A 276 -18.23 7.34 10.52
CA VAL A 276 -17.09 7.99 9.86
C VAL A 276 -16.83 9.37 10.45
N ALA A 277 -17.88 10.17 10.71
CA ALA A 277 -17.73 11.49 11.31
C ALA A 277 -17.12 11.43 12.72
N THR A 278 -17.56 10.47 13.54
CA THR A 278 -17.01 10.23 14.88
C THR A 278 -15.55 9.82 14.84
N ALA A 279 -15.21 8.81 14.03
CA ALA A 279 -13.82 8.34 13.89
C ALA A 279 -12.90 9.43 13.34
N ARG A 280 -13.33 10.17 12.31
CA ARG A 280 -12.61 11.32 11.76
C ARG A 280 -12.36 12.38 12.81
N THR A 281 -13.38 12.76 13.58
CA THR A 281 -13.25 13.79 14.62
C THR A 281 -12.22 13.38 15.67
N TRP A 282 -12.23 12.12 16.08
CA TRP A 282 -11.26 11.60 17.04
C TRP A 282 -9.84 11.59 16.47
N LEU A 283 -9.63 11.08 15.25
CA LEU A 283 -8.32 11.01 14.59
C LEU A 283 -7.68 12.39 14.44
N LEU A 284 -8.45 13.39 13.97
CA LEU A 284 -7.98 14.76 13.80
C LEU A 284 -7.69 15.45 15.14
N LYS A 285 -8.41 15.09 16.20
CA LYS A 285 -8.29 15.70 17.53
C LYS A 285 -7.14 15.11 18.36
N TYR A 286 -6.87 13.82 18.25
CA TYR A 286 -5.90 13.12 19.12
C TYR A 286 -4.63 12.69 18.36
N PRO A 287 -4.57 11.55 17.64
CA PRO A 287 -3.30 11.04 17.12
C PRO A 287 -2.61 11.99 16.15
N ILE A 288 -3.35 12.79 15.37
CA ILE A 288 -2.75 13.83 14.52
C ILE A 288 -2.08 14.95 15.34
N GLN A 289 -2.62 15.28 16.52
CA GLN A 289 -2.12 16.37 17.36
C GLN A 289 -1.01 15.91 18.32
N ASN A 290 -1.15 14.73 18.90
CA ASN A 290 -0.25 14.22 19.94
C ASN A 290 0.76 13.19 19.45
N GLY A 291 0.65 12.73 18.19
CA GLY A 291 1.58 11.77 17.59
C GLY A 291 1.52 10.36 18.19
N LEU A 292 0.47 10.02 18.93
CA LEU A 292 0.30 8.69 19.54
C LEU A 292 -0.24 7.69 18.51
N TRP A 293 0.51 7.43 17.45
CA TRP A 293 0.19 6.43 16.43
C TRP A 293 0.51 5.04 16.96
N VAL A 294 -0.47 4.41 17.59
CA VAL A 294 -0.34 3.12 18.28
C VAL A 294 -0.96 2.00 17.47
N ASP A 295 -0.15 0.94 17.38
CA ASP A 295 -0.33 -0.39 16.81
C ASP A 295 -1.03 -0.48 15.44
N GLY A 296 -0.56 -1.44 14.67
CA GLY A 296 -1.02 -1.80 13.34
C GLY A 296 -0.64 -3.24 12.99
N HIS A 297 -0.28 -4.10 13.97
CA HIS A 297 0.17 -5.46 13.71
C HIS A 297 -0.69 -6.50 14.45
N THR A 298 -0.79 -7.71 13.89
CA THR A 298 -1.72 -8.75 14.36
C THR A 298 -1.14 -9.64 15.45
N ASP A 299 0.16 -9.57 15.69
CA ASP A 299 0.90 -10.46 16.59
C ASP A 299 1.27 -9.81 17.93
N ASN A 300 1.11 -8.50 18.05
CA ASN A 300 1.47 -7.75 19.25
C ASN A 300 0.24 -7.32 20.04
N LEU A 301 0.19 -7.68 21.32
CA LEU A 301 -0.86 -7.18 22.22
C LEU A 301 -0.35 -5.90 22.88
N THR A 302 -0.74 -4.75 22.33
CA THR A 302 -0.43 -3.46 22.93
C THR A 302 -1.45 -3.07 24.00
N GLN A 303 -0.97 -2.64 25.18
CA GLN A 303 -1.79 -1.99 26.21
C GLN A 303 -1.42 -0.50 26.32
N GLY A 304 -2.42 0.38 26.22
CA GLY A 304 -2.22 1.82 26.32
C GLY A 304 -1.59 2.42 25.06
N THR A 305 -0.74 3.43 25.23
CA THR A 305 -0.25 4.27 24.11
C THR A 305 1.26 4.21 23.88
N GLY A 306 1.93 3.17 24.41
CA GLY A 306 3.40 3.09 24.45
C GLY A 306 4.04 2.55 23.17
N ASN A 307 3.41 1.55 22.54
CA ASN A 307 3.94 0.94 21.32
C ASN A 307 3.52 1.73 20.08
N LEU A 308 4.29 2.78 19.77
CA LEU A 308 4.08 3.55 18.55
C LEU A 308 4.47 2.70 17.34
N SER A 309 3.73 2.81 16.23
CA SER A 309 3.98 2.07 14.99
C SER A 309 4.03 3.01 13.78
N ASN A 310 4.99 2.76 12.89
CA ASN A 310 5.08 3.44 11.61
C ASN A 310 3.90 3.09 10.69
N MET A 311 3.33 1.88 10.82
CA MET A 311 2.20 1.48 9.98
C MET A 311 1.03 2.47 10.13
N SER A 312 0.60 2.75 11.36
CA SER A 312 -0.59 3.54 11.63
C SER A 312 -0.42 4.99 11.16
N ALA A 313 0.77 5.58 11.37
CA ALA A 313 1.12 6.91 10.87
C ALA A 313 1.20 6.97 9.34
N SER A 314 1.83 5.96 8.71
CA SER A 314 1.98 5.89 7.26
C SER A 314 0.63 5.68 6.55
N ASN A 315 -0.23 4.81 7.09
CA ASN A 315 -1.59 4.62 6.60
C ASN A 315 -2.41 5.90 6.72
N ALA A 316 -2.24 6.68 7.80
CA ALA A 316 -2.87 7.98 7.93
C ALA A 316 -2.42 8.94 6.83
N ALA A 317 -1.11 9.04 6.58
CA ALA A 317 -0.55 9.92 5.56
C ALA A 317 -1.08 9.57 4.16
N LEU A 318 -0.99 8.31 3.76
CA LEU A 318 -1.44 7.88 2.43
C LEU A 318 -2.96 8.00 2.26
N PHE A 319 -3.74 7.67 3.30
CA PHE A 319 -5.18 7.85 3.27
C PHE A 319 -5.59 9.33 3.14
N ILE A 320 -4.95 10.23 3.90
CA ILE A 320 -5.21 11.68 3.82
C ILE A 320 -4.83 12.21 2.44
N ALA A 321 -3.77 11.69 1.82
CA ALA A 321 -3.38 12.08 0.47
C ALA A 321 -4.42 11.68 -0.59
N ASP A 322 -5.01 10.49 -0.47
CA ASP A 322 -6.09 10.02 -1.37
C ASP A 322 -7.42 10.73 -1.09
N PHE A 323 -7.64 11.16 0.16
CA PHE A 323 -8.87 11.81 0.61
C PHE A 323 -8.57 13.14 1.30
N THR A 324 -8.10 14.13 0.53
CA THR A 324 -7.72 15.44 1.08
C THR A 324 -8.86 16.20 1.76
N ASP A 325 -10.12 15.82 1.53
CA ASP A 325 -11.28 16.34 2.26
C ASP A 325 -11.42 15.76 3.68
N PHE A 326 -10.73 14.65 3.96
CA PHE A 326 -10.64 14.07 5.30
C PHE A 326 -9.88 15.00 6.26
N ASP A 327 -8.85 15.71 5.81
CA ASP A 327 -8.15 16.71 6.61
C ASP A 327 -7.90 17.97 5.78
N THR A 328 -8.61 19.06 6.07
CA THR A 328 -8.41 20.34 5.36
C THR A 328 -7.01 20.93 5.60
N GLY A 329 -6.32 20.52 6.67
CA GLY A 329 -4.94 20.87 7.00
C GLY A 329 -3.90 19.92 6.42
N TRP A 330 -4.27 19.02 5.50
CA TRP A 330 -3.41 17.94 5.01
C TRP A 330 -2.03 18.38 4.53
N LYS A 331 -1.90 19.59 3.97
CA LYS A 331 -0.60 20.14 3.52
C LYS A 331 0.40 20.39 4.66
N THR A 332 -0.08 20.50 5.89
CA THR A 332 0.77 20.54 7.09
C THR A 332 0.91 19.14 7.69
N THR A 333 -0.19 18.38 7.71
CA THR A 333 -0.23 17.04 8.30
C THR A 333 0.69 16.05 7.60
N LEU A 334 0.69 15.99 6.26
CA LEU A 334 1.52 15.04 5.50
C LEU A 334 3.03 15.19 5.78
N PRO A 335 3.66 16.36 5.61
CA PRO A 335 5.08 16.51 5.96
C PRO A 335 5.33 16.32 7.47
N GLY A 336 4.36 16.62 8.32
CA GLY A 336 4.42 16.33 9.76
C GLY A 336 4.51 14.84 10.07
N LEU A 337 3.72 14.00 9.40
CA LEU A 337 3.75 12.53 9.55
C LEU A 337 5.04 11.92 8.99
N ILE A 338 5.56 12.47 7.88
CA ILE A 338 6.87 12.06 7.35
C ILE A 338 7.97 12.38 8.38
N LYS A 339 7.97 13.60 8.91
CA LYS A 339 8.93 13.99 9.96
C LYS A 339 8.80 13.12 11.21
N TRP A 340 7.57 12.81 11.62
CA TRP A 340 7.32 11.92 12.75
C TRP A 340 7.94 10.53 12.52
N THR A 341 7.78 9.98 11.31
CA THR A 341 8.44 8.73 10.91
C THR A 341 9.96 8.82 10.98
N GLU A 342 10.53 9.94 10.51
CA GLU A 342 11.97 10.19 10.59
C GLU A 342 12.48 10.20 12.03
N ASP A 343 11.79 10.91 12.92
CA ASP A 343 12.18 11.07 14.33
C ASP A 343 12.03 9.77 15.14
N HIS A 344 11.03 8.95 14.82
CA HIS A 344 10.68 7.76 15.60
C HIS A 344 11.27 6.46 15.06
N PHE A 345 11.43 6.31 13.74
CA PHE A 345 11.74 5.03 13.12
C PHE A 345 12.87 5.06 12.11
N ILE A 346 13.43 6.22 11.77
CA ILE A 346 14.71 6.32 11.05
C ILE A 346 15.82 6.63 12.05
N ALA A 347 15.67 7.71 12.82
CA ALA A 347 16.65 8.16 13.81
C ALA A 347 16.87 7.17 14.97
N LYS A 348 15.92 6.24 15.17
CA LYS A 348 16.02 5.14 16.14
C LYS A 348 16.01 3.82 15.39
N SER A 349 16.68 2.80 15.93
CA SER A 349 16.83 1.48 15.33
C SER A 349 17.16 0.42 16.38
N ALA A 350 17.08 -0.85 16.02
CA ALA A 350 17.64 -1.93 16.81
C ALA A 350 19.18 -1.75 16.94
N PRO A 351 19.80 -2.25 18.03
CA PRO A 351 21.23 -2.08 18.27
C PRO A 351 22.09 -2.56 17.11
N GLY A 352 22.96 -1.68 16.61
CA GLY A 352 23.91 -1.98 15.54
C GLY A 352 23.36 -1.80 14.12
N GLU A 353 22.08 -1.46 13.97
CA GLU A 353 21.49 -1.20 12.66
C GLU A 353 21.58 0.27 12.24
N PRO A 354 21.91 0.55 10.98
CA PRO A 354 22.07 1.93 10.51
C PRO A 354 20.72 2.63 10.29
N SER A 355 20.63 3.90 10.67
CA SER A 355 19.53 4.78 10.27
C SER A 355 19.51 5.04 8.76
N THR A 356 20.71 5.17 8.17
CA THR A 356 20.87 5.42 6.75
C THR A 356 21.93 4.52 6.14
N MET A 357 21.73 4.11 4.89
CA MET A 357 22.67 3.26 4.18
C MET A 357 22.82 3.76 2.74
N TRP A 358 24.02 4.23 2.39
CA TRP A 358 24.32 4.82 1.07
C TRP A 358 23.29 5.89 0.64
N GLY A 359 22.86 6.74 1.57
CA GLY A 359 21.90 7.81 1.34
C GLY A 359 20.42 7.39 1.38
N ALA A 360 20.11 6.11 1.50
CA ALA A 360 18.75 5.64 1.80
C ALA A 360 18.41 5.86 3.27
N ASN A 361 17.19 6.29 3.57
CA ASN A 361 16.66 6.29 4.94
C ASN A 361 15.94 4.96 5.17
N LEU A 362 16.37 4.22 6.21
CA LEU A 362 15.85 2.89 6.53
C LEU A 362 14.90 3.02 7.72
N VAL A 363 13.74 2.38 7.61
CA VAL A 363 12.63 2.58 8.56
C VAL A 363 12.39 1.32 9.36
N SER A 364 12.24 1.50 10.68
CA SER A 364 11.83 0.47 11.63
C SER A 364 10.30 0.37 11.73
N GLU A 365 9.80 -0.74 12.28
CA GLU A 365 8.36 -1.02 12.35
C GLU A 365 7.64 -0.29 13.49
N GLN A 366 8.02 -0.60 14.72
CA GLN A 366 7.32 -0.16 15.93
C GLN A 366 8.26 -0.09 17.13
N VAL A 367 7.87 0.61 18.18
CA VAL A 367 8.73 0.83 19.37
C VAL A 367 9.16 -0.50 20.00
N ASP A 368 8.28 -1.49 20.04
CA ASP A 368 8.58 -2.81 20.59
C ASP A 368 9.36 -3.71 19.61
N PHE A 369 9.48 -3.33 18.34
CA PHE A 369 10.20 -4.06 17.30
C PHE A 369 10.89 -3.10 16.30
N MET A 370 12.13 -2.72 16.63
CA MET A 370 12.91 -1.71 15.91
C MET A 370 13.84 -2.19 14.77
N PRO A 371 13.86 -3.45 14.29
CA PRO A 371 14.60 -3.81 13.07
C PRO A 371 14.24 -2.96 11.85
N LYS A 372 15.20 -2.65 10.98
CA LYS A 372 14.97 -1.97 9.68
C LYS A 372 14.32 -2.92 8.69
N MET A 373 13.24 -2.48 8.07
CA MET A 373 12.40 -3.33 7.21
C MET A 373 12.15 -2.74 5.83
N ASP A 374 12.03 -3.61 4.83
CA ASP A 374 11.79 -3.26 3.43
C ASP A 374 10.44 -2.58 3.23
N TYR A 375 9.36 -3.14 3.75
CA TYR A 375 8.02 -2.60 3.57
C TYR A 375 7.81 -1.27 4.31
N GLN A 376 8.38 -1.11 5.51
CA GLN A 376 8.35 0.17 6.25
C GLN A 376 9.14 1.25 5.51
N THR A 377 10.28 0.87 4.92
CA THR A 377 11.08 1.77 4.08
C THR A 377 10.33 2.14 2.79
N ALA A 378 9.58 1.20 2.20
CA ALA A 378 8.72 1.46 1.04
C ALA A 378 7.56 2.41 1.38
N ARG A 379 6.91 2.27 2.56
CA ARG A 379 5.87 3.18 3.05
C ARG A 379 6.38 4.61 3.18
N TYR A 380 7.58 4.79 3.74
CA TYR A 380 8.21 6.10 3.84
C TYR A 380 8.53 6.70 2.46
N ALA A 381 9.03 5.89 1.53
CA ALA A 381 9.28 6.34 0.16
C ALA A 381 7.99 6.79 -0.54
N ALA A 382 6.87 6.06 -0.36
CA ALA A 382 5.57 6.43 -0.88
C ALA A 382 5.07 7.76 -0.31
N GLN A 383 5.21 8.00 1.00
CA GLN A 383 4.84 9.27 1.62
C GLN A 383 5.70 10.43 1.08
N CYS A 384 7.02 10.22 0.99
CA CYS A 384 7.94 11.22 0.45
C CYS A 384 7.61 11.55 -1.02
N ALA A 385 7.40 10.55 -1.87
CA ALA A 385 7.03 10.75 -3.27
C ALA A 385 5.69 11.50 -3.38
N THR A 386 4.70 11.10 -2.59
CA THR A 386 3.39 11.76 -2.52
C THR A 386 3.51 13.23 -2.12
N TRP A 387 4.34 13.56 -1.12
CA TRP A 387 4.56 14.95 -0.75
C TRP A 387 5.32 15.73 -1.82
N TYR A 388 6.30 15.10 -2.50
CA TYR A 388 7.00 15.71 -3.63
C TYR A 388 6.05 16.12 -4.75
N SER A 389 5.11 15.24 -5.15
CA SER A 389 4.19 15.53 -6.26
C SER A 389 3.29 16.73 -6.01
N VAL A 390 3.08 17.08 -4.74
CA VAL A 390 2.30 18.25 -4.31
C VAL A 390 3.18 19.49 -4.09
N SER A 391 4.33 19.33 -3.44
CA SER A 391 5.17 20.45 -2.98
C SER A 391 6.22 20.88 -4.00
N GLY A 392 6.65 19.99 -4.89
CA GLY A 392 7.80 20.17 -5.76
C GLY A 392 9.15 20.13 -5.03
N ASP A 393 9.19 19.75 -3.74
CA ASP A 393 10.42 19.71 -2.96
C ASP A 393 11.27 18.47 -3.32
N GLU A 394 12.28 18.71 -4.15
CA GLU A 394 13.22 17.69 -4.65
C GLU A 394 13.95 16.92 -3.53
N ALA A 395 14.03 17.46 -2.31
CA ALA A 395 14.61 16.72 -1.19
C ALA A 395 13.77 15.48 -0.82
N TYR A 396 12.44 15.56 -0.93
CA TYR A 396 11.56 14.41 -0.70
C TYR A 396 11.60 13.43 -1.87
N LYS A 397 11.79 13.92 -3.10
CA LYS A 397 12.04 13.04 -4.26
C LYS A 397 13.32 12.21 -4.06
N GLU A 398 14.41 12.86 -3.62
CA GLU A 398 15.67 12.17 -3.33
C GLU A 398 15.52 11.17 -2.18
N LYS A 399 14.85 11.54 -1.08
CA LYS A 399 14.53 10.61 0.03
C LYS A 399 13.79 9.37 -0.47
N ALA A 400 12.72 9.57 -1.26
CA ALA A 400 11.95 8.47 -1.85
C ALA A 400 12.81 7.60 -2.77
N PHE A 401 13.61 8.22 -3.64
CA PHE A 401 14.45 7.53 -4.61
C PHE A 401 15.45 6.59 -3.92
N ARG A 402 16.18 7.09 -2.91
CA ARG A 402 17.20 6.28 -2.24
C ARG A 402 16.60 5.17 -1.38
N SER A 403 15.56 5.47 -0.61
CA SER A 403 14.86 4.47 0.20
C SER A 403 14.26 3.37 -0.67
N LEU A 404 13.60 3.72 -1.79
CA LEU A 404 13.02 2.71 -2.68
C LEU A 404 14.08 1.90 -3.42
N ASN A 405 15.20 2.52 -3.82
CA ASN A 405 16.33 1.79 -4.39
C ASN A 405 16.88 0.76 -3.41
N TRP A 406 17.00 1.08 -2.13
CA TRP A 406 17.40 0.11 -1.10
C TRP A 406 16.41 -1.07 -1.02
N VAL A 407 15.10 -0.81 -1.07
CA VAL A 407 14.06 -1.86 -1.11
C VAL A 407 14.25 -2.80 -2.29
N THR A 408 14.74 -2.34 -3.46
CA THR A 408 14.99 -3.24 -4.60
C THR A 408 16.05 -4.31 -4.35
N TYR A 409 16.92 -4.12 -3.34
CA TYR A 409 17.89 -5.14 -2.93
C TYR A 409 17.31 -6.14 -1.95
N CYS A 410 16.12 -5.91 -1.39
CA CYS A 410 15.52 -6.76 -0.34
C CYS A 410 14.87 -8.04 -0.89
N ASN A 411 15.25 -8.49 -2.09
CA ASN A 411 14.96 -9.83 -2.59
C ASN A 411 16.14 -10.39 -3.38
N ASP A 412 16.27 -11.71 -3.48
CA ASP A 412 17.24 -12.35 -4.39
C ASP A 412 16.79 -12.27 -5.87
N SER A 413 17.57 -12.87 -6.78
CA SER A 413 17.28 -12.84 -8.22
C SER A 413 16.05 -13.65 -8.64
N VAL A 414 15.44 -14.44 -7.75
CA VAL A 414 14.21 -15.18 -8.03
C VAL A 414 12.98 -14.59 -7.33
N GLY A 415 13.15 -13.48 -6.59
CA GLY A 415 12.08 -12.78 -5.89
C GLY A 415 11.83 -13.27 -4.47
N LYS A 416 12.73 -14.08 -3.89
CA LYS A 416 12.66 -14.44 -2.47
C LYS A 416 12.99 -13.21 -1.63
N ALA A 417 12.09 -12.84 -0.74
CA ALA A 417 12.22 -11.70 0.13
C ALA A 417 13.31 -11.86 1.19
N PHE A 418 13.88 -10.75 1.60
CA PHE A 418 14.57 -10.56 2.86
C PHE A 418 14.04 -9.28 3.48
N GLU A 419 13.15 -9.41 4.45
CA GLU A 419 12.39 -8.29 5.00
C GLU A 419 13.29 -7.28 5.70
N SER A 420 14.20 -7.79 6.52
CA SER A 420 15.19 -7.01 7.26
C SER A 420 16.60 -7.47 6.94
N PRO A 421 17.13 -7.16 5.75
CA PRO A 421 18.39 -7.74 5.27
C PRO A 421 19.63 -7.22 6.00
N VAL A 422 19.46 -6.28 6.91
CA VAL A 422 20.49 -5.70 7.78
C VAL A 422 20.34 -6.14 9.24
N SER A 423 19.30 -6.93 9.53
CA SER A 423 18.96 -7.41 10.85
C SER A 423 19.30 -8.89 11.00
N LYS A 424 19.45 -9.32 12.25
CA LYS A 424 19.67 -10.74 12.60
C LYS A 424 18.37 -11.35 13.06
N ASP A 425 18.17 -12.62 12.72
CA ASP A 425 17.06 -13.44 13.22
C ASP A 425 15.66 -12.88 12.94
N VAL A 426 15.51 -12.13 11.83
CA VAL A 426 14.22 -11.66 11.33
C VAL A 426 13.83 -12.52 10.12
N HIS A 427 12.71 -13.21 10.22
CA HIS A 427 12.14 -14.00 9.13
C HIS A 427 11.32 -13.12 8.19
N SER A 428 11.05 -13.60 6.96
CA SER A 428 10.30 -12.83 5.97
C SER A 428 8.81 -13.13 6.03
N TRP A 429 8.03 -12.12 6.40
CA TRP A 429 6.57 -12.19 6.46
C TRP A 429 5.94 -12.06 5.08
N TRP A 430 4.93 -12.90 4.82
CA TRP A 430 4.21 -12.93 3.56
C TRP A 430 3.48 -11.61 3.30
N SER A 431 2.73 -11.13 4.30
CA SER A 431 1.96 -9.87 4.26
C SER A 431 2.85 -8.67 3.90
N ASP A 432 3.97 -8.54 4.58
CA ASP A 432 4.90 -7.43 4.46
C ASP A 432 5.65 -7.44 3.13
N CYS A 433 6.29 -8.57 2.82
CA CYS A 433 7.21 -8.68 1.70
C CYS A 433 6.52 -8.79 0.32
N TYR A 434 5.28 -9.28 0.28
CA TYR A 434 4.59 -9.59 -0.98
C TYR A 434 3.25 -8.85 -1.16
N GLY A 435 2.69 -8.30 -0.07
CA GLY A 435 1.53 -7.41 -0.11
C GLY A 435 1.94 -5.95 0.06
N GLU A 436 2.33 -5.58 1.27
CA GLU A 436 2.50 -4.19 1.67
C GLU A 436 3.67 -3.50 0.96
N GLY A 437 4.87 -4.07 1.02
CA GLY A 437 6.06 -3.48 0.39
C GLY A 437 5.84 -3.19 -1.10
N PRO A 438 5.44 -4.20 -1.92
CA PRO A 438 5.17 -4.00 -3.34
C PRO A 438 4.09 -2.96 -3.64
N ARG A 439 2.99 -2.92 -2.87
CA ARG A 439 1.89 -1.99 -3.20
C ARG A 439 2.26 -0.51 -3.03
N MET A 440 3.28 -0.21 -2.22
CA MET A 440 3.80 1.16 -2.06
C MET A 440 4.42 1.73 -3.35
N PHE A 441 4.93 0.89 -4.25
CA PHE A 441 5.54 1.34 -5.51
C PHE A 441 4.53 2.02 -6.43
N TYR A 442 3.26 1.63 -6.39
CA TYR A 442 2.21 2.24 -7.20
C TYR A 442 1.89 3.68 -6.78
N HIS A 443 1.88 3.94 -5.46
CA HIS A 443 1.81 5.32 -4.96
C HIS A 443 3.00 6.16 -5.45
N VAL A 444 4.20 5.57 -5.45
CA VAL A 444 5.41 6.24 -5.95
C VAL A 444 5.31 6.51 -7.46
N PHE A 445 4.84 5.56 -8.27
CA PHE A 445 4.64 5.76 -9.70
C PHE A 445 3.58 6.84 -9.99
N ALA A 446 2.50 6.90 -9.22
CA ALA A 446 1.50 7.95 -9.34
C ALA A 446 2.10 9.35 -9.14
N ALA A 447 2.99 9.47 -8.16
CA ALA A 447 3.67 10.71 -7.82
C ALA A 447 4.80 11.06 -8.79
N ILE A 448 5.57 10.07 -9.23
CA ILE A 448 6.78 10.21 -10.06
C ILE A 448 6.69 9.21 -11.22
N PRO A 449 5.85 9.51 -12.23
CA PRO A 449 5.57 8.59 -13.34
C PRO A 449 6.82 8.25 -14.15
N GLU A 450 7.84 9.11 -14.14
CA GLU A 450 9.16 8.90 -14.75
C GLU A 450 9.87 7.62 -14.28
N TRP A 451 9.52 7.09 -13.10
CA TRP A 451 10.12 5.88 -12.54
C TRP A 451 9.44 4.58 -12.97
N ALA A 452 8.29 4.66 -13.65
CA ALA A 452 7.73 3.53 -14.37
C ALA A 452 8.45 3.33 -15.73
N PRO A 453 8.41 2.12 -16.33
CA PRO A 453 9.07 1.81 -17.60
C PRO A 453 8.73 2.80 -18.71
N ALA A 454 9.77 3.27 -19.40
CA ALA A 454 9.61 4.15 -20.54
C ALA A 454 9.08 3.40 -21.76
N HIS A 455 8.32 4.10 -22.61
CA HIS A 455 7.71 3.60 -23.83
C HIS A 455 6.66 2.50 -23.62
N GLU A 456 6.17 2.36 -22.40
CA GLU A 456 5.11 1.43 -22.03
C GLU A 456 3.87 2.18 -21.52
N ASN A 457 2.70 1.56 -21.70
CA ASN A 457 1.42 2.08 -21.22
C ASN A 457 1.03 1.37 -19.92
N HIS A 458 0.81 2.11 -18.85
CA HIS A 458 0.44 1.55 -17.55
C HIS A 458 -0.50 2.47 -16.78
N ILE A 459 -1.53 1.91 -16.16
CA ILE A 459 -2.23 2.55 -15.06
C ILE A 459 -1.32 2.39 -13.84
N LEU A 460 -0.77 3.50 -13.37
CA LEU A 460 0.23 3.56 -12.30
C LEU A 460 -0.41 3.40 -10.93
N TYR A 461 -1.61 3.98 -10.73
CA TYR A 461 -2.35 3.92 -9.49
C TYR A 461 -3.81 4.36 -9.69
N SER A 462 -4.70 3.77 -8.89
CA SER A 462 -6.04 4.29 -8.62
C SER A 462 -6.46 3.74 -7.25
N GLU A 463 -7.04 4.57 -6.40
CA GLU A 463 -7.74 4.07 -5.21
C GLU A 463 -9.07 3.38 -5.57
N ASN A 464 -9.57 3.57 -6.79
CA ASN A 464 -10.77 2.86 -7.20
C ASN A 464 -10.44 1.48 -7.78
N VAL A 465 -11.35 0.53 -7.59
CA VAL A 465 -11.28 -0.78 -8.24
C VAL A 465 -11.52 -0.61 -9.75
N LEU A 466 -10.56 -1.07 -10.53
CA LEU A 466 -10.58 -1.06 -12.00
C LEU A 466 -10.72 -2.48 -12.55
N LYS A 467 -11.42 -2.64 -13.67
CA LYS A 467 -11.56 -3.91 -14.40
C LYS A 467 -11.46 -3.75 -15.92
N ASP A 468 -11.52 -4.86 -16.64
CA ASP A 468 -11.48 -4.92 -18.11
C ASP A 468 -10.29 -4.17 -18.73
N ILE A 469 -9.11 -4.31 -18.12
CA ILE A 469 -7.92 -3.54 -18.47
C ILE A 469 -7.32 -4.08 -19.75
N ARG A 470 -7.03 -3.19 -20.69
CA ARG A 470 -6.46 -3.51 -21.99
C ARG A 470 -5.46 -2.46 -22.41
N TYR A 471 -4.25 -2.91 -22.71
CA TYR A 471 -3.16 -2.10 -23.24
C TYR A 471 -2.91 -2.44 -24.71
N SER A 472 -2.56 -1.41 -25.48
CA SER A 472 -2.06 -1.50 -26.85
C SER A 472 -1.27 -0.24 -27.16
N ASP A 473 -0.46 -0.26 -28.21
CA ASP A 473 0.50 0.82 -28.54
C ASP A 473 -0.09 2.23 -28.59
N LYS A 474 -1.38 2.35 -28.94
CA LYS A 474 -2.07 3.63 -29.15
C LYS A 474 -3.40 3.73 -28.39
N LYS A 475 -3.66 2.81 -27.46
CA LYS A 475 -4.92 2.77 -26.73
C LYS A 475 -4.80 2.08 -25.39
N VAL A 476 -5.34 2.74 -24.37
CA VAL A 476 -5.55 2.21 -23.02
C VAL A 476 -7.05 2.20 -22.73
N MET A 477 -7.55 1.10 -22.18
CA MET A 477 -8.96 0.93 -21.84
C MET A 477 -9.07 0.25 -20.48
N TYR A 478 -10.02 0.71 -19.68
CA TYR A 478 -10.39 0.09 -18.42
C TYR A 478 -11.81 0.54 -18.01
N THR A 479 -12.40 -0.15 -17.05
CA THR A 479 -13.68 0.20 -16.44
C THR A 479 -13.45 0.51 -14.98
N ALA A 480 -13.79 1.72 -14.55
CA ALA A 480 -13.76 2.08 -13.14
C ALA A 480 -15.12 1.82 -12.49
N LEU A 481 -15.11 1.15 -11.34
CA LEU A 481 -16.33 0.64 -10.71
C LEU A 481 -16.94 1.58 -9.67
N GLN A 482 -16.11 2.46 -9.11
CA GLN A 482 -16.55 3.49 -8.16
C GLN A 482 -16.70 4.84 -8.85
N LYS A 483 -17.62 5.67 -8.31
CA LYS A 483 -18.04 6.93 -8.91
C LYS A 483 -16.91 7.96 -9.03
N LYS A 484 -16.41 8.44 -7.90
CA LYS A 484 -15.42 9.53 -7.86
C LYS A 484 -14.03 8.95 -7.69
N GLY A 485 -13.05 9.42 -8.46
CA GLY A 485 -11.65 9.09 -8.24
C GLY A 485 -10.72 9.67 -9.28
N ILE A 486 -9.43 9.51 -9.05
CA ILE A 486 -8.35 9.93 -9.95
C ILE A 486 -7.59 8.67 -10.35
N ASP A 487 -7.46 8.45 -11.66
CA ASP A 487 -6.63 7.38 -12.19
C ASP A 487 -5.34 7.99 -12.76
N TYR A 488 -4.20 7.48 -12.35
CA TYR A 488 -2.87 7.93 -12.78
C TYR A 488 -2.35 6.97 -13.84
N VAL A 489 -2.00 7.48 -15.02
CA VAL A 489 -1.66 6.67 -16.19
C VAL A 489 -0.38 7.18 -16.83
N ARG A 490 0.56 6.29 -17.13
CA ARG A 490 1.67 6.53 -18.06
C ARG A 490 1.27 6.07 -19.46
N LEU A 491 1.56 6.90 -20.46
CA LEU A 491 1.30 6.62 -21.86
C LEU A 491 2.59 6.73 -22.66
N SER A 492 2.76 5.82 -23.63
CA SER A 492 3.81 5.86 -24.65
C SER A 492 3.41 6.67 -25.88
N PHE A 493 2.32 7.43 -25.78
CA PHE A 493 1.76 8.22 -26.87
C PHE A 493 1.01 9.45 -26.34
N LYS A 494 0.89 10.48 -27.18
CA LYS A 494 0.04 11.64 -26.89
C LYS A 494 -1.43 11.29 -27.14
N PRO A 495 -2.30 11.27 -26.13
CA PRO A 495 -3.71 10.97 -26.36
C PRO A 495 -4.40 12.11 -27.11
N MET A 496 -5.23 11.77 -28.10
CA MET A 496 -6.08 12.73 -28.84
C MET A 496 -7.52 12.71 -28.34
N VAL A 497 -7.98 11.55 -27.90
CA VAL A 497 -9.33 11.35 -27.39
C VAL A 497 -9.29 10.58 -26.08
N ILE A 498 -9.94 11.15 -25.07
CA ILE A 498 -10.19 10.49 -23.80
C ILE A 498 -11.69 10.54 -23.55
N THR A 499 -12.29 9.38 -23.29
CA THR A 499 -13.73 9.27 -23.04
C THR A 499 -14.03 8.58 -21.73
N LEU A 500 -15.15 8.96 -21.11
CA LEU A 500 -15.79 8.27 -20.00
C LEU A 500 -17.22 7.89 -20.41
N ASP A 501 -17.48 6.60 -20.57
CA ASP A 501 -18.69 6.03 -21.19
C ASP A 501 -18.99 6.65 -22.57
N GLY A 502 -17.96 6.74 -23.41
CA GLY A 502 -18.07 7.28 -24.77
C GLY A 502 -18.23 8.80 -24.85
N LYS A 503 -18.42 9.51 -23.73
CA LYS A 503 -18.41 10.98 -23.69
C LYS A 503 -16.98 11.49 -23.60
N LYS A 504 -16.56 12.33 -24.54
CA LYS A 504 -15.24 13.00 -24.48
C LYS A 504 -15.15 13.84 -23.21
N ILE A 505 -14.04 13.68 -22.47
CA ILE A 505 -13.72 14.54 -21.32
C ILE A 505 -12.68 15.58 -21.73
N SER A 506 -12.69 16.74 -21.08
CA SER A 506 -11.88 17.90 -21.49
C SER A 506 -10.60 18.03 -20.65
N PRO A 507 -9.52 18.60 -21.22
CA PRO A 507 -8.33 18.91 -20.43
C PRO A 507 -8.66 19.95 -19.34
N GLY A 508 -8.04 19.79 -18.17
CA GLY A 508 -8.19 20.69 -17.03
C GLY A 508 -8.08 19.98 -15.68
N SER A 509 -8.12 20.76 -14.61
CA SER A 509 -8.04 20.30 -13.22
C SER A 509 -9.19 20.84 -12.36
N LYS A 510 -10.29 21.26 -13.01
CA LYS A 510 -11.40 21.91 -12.29
C LYS A 510 -12.08 20.91 -11.36
N ALA A 511 -12.04 21.22 -10.07
CA ALA A 511 -12.73 20.47 -9.03
C ALA A 511 -14.22 20.32 -9.37
N GLY A 512 -14.76 19.11 -9.19
CA GLY A 512 -16.16 18.81 -9.49
C GLY A 512 -16.50 18.74 -10.98
N SER A 513 -15.50 18.55 -11.87
CA SER A 513 -15.75 18.25 -13.29
C SER A 513 -14.94 17.04 -13.78
N GLU A 514 -15.54 16.23 -14.65
CA GLU A 514 -14.85 15.18 -15.39
C GLU A 514 -13.81 15.83 -16.29
N SER A 515 -12.53 15.57 -16.03
CA SER A 515 -11.42 16.27 -16.67
C SER A 515 -10.16 15.44 -16.64
N TYR A 516 -9.14 15.87 -17.39
CA TYR A 516 -7.83 15.25 -17.32
C TYR A 516 -6.69 16.27 -17.38
N THR A 517 -5.57 15.94 -16.75
CA THR A 517 -4.30 16.68 -16.92
C THR A 517 -3.31 15.81 -17.67
N LEU A 518 -2.52 16.42 -18.55
CA LEU A 518 -1.51 15.73 -19.35
C LEU A 518 -0.18 16.46 -19.21
N ARG A 519 0.87 15.71 -18.88
CA ARG A 519 2.24 16.22 -18.72
C ARG A 519 3.19 15.41 -19.60
N GLU A 520 4.03 16.09 -20.38
CA GLU A 520 5.12 15.45 -21.14
C GLU A 520 6.20 14.94 -20.19
N LEU A 521 6.62 13.69 -20.38
CA LEU A 521 7.73 13.07 -19.64
C LEU A 521 9.04 13.05 -20.45
N GLY A 522 8.96 13.44 -21.73
CA GLY A 522 10.06 13.34 -22.70
C GLY A 522 10.01 12.06 -23.53
N ASN A 523 10.76 12.03 -24.64
CA ASN A 523 10.91 10.88 -25.53
C ASN A 523 9.60 10.24 -26.03
N GLY A 524 8.52 11.03 -26.16
CA GLY A 524 7.21 10.55 -26.62
C GLY A 524 6.28 10.01 -25.53
N ASP A 525 6.70 10.05 -24.27
CA ASP A 525 5.91 9.56 -23.14
C ASP A 525 5.16 10.69 -22.41
N TYR A 526 4.04 10.34 -21.79
CA TYR A 526 3.13 11.25 -21.13
C TYR A 526 2.64 10.69 -19.80
N ALA A 527 2.48 11.56 -18.80
CA ALA A 527 1.70 11.27 -17.60
C ALA A 527 0.32 11.91 -17.74
N LEU A 528 -0.70 11.09 -17.52
CA LEU A 528 -2.11 11.46 -17.59
C LEU A 528 -2.75 11.23 -16.22
N GLN A 529 -3.49 12.22 -15.72
CA GLN A 529 -4.41 12.03 -14.59
C GLN A 529 -5.83 12.18 -15.09
N VAL A 530 -6.68 11.16 -14.87
CA VAL A 530 -8.09 11.18 -15.25
C VAL A 530 -8.94 11.40 -14.01
N ASN A 531 -9.55 12.57 -13.88
CA ASN A 531 -10.48 12.87 -12.80
C ASN A 531 -11.91 12.48 -13.20
N ARG A 532 -12.51 11.55 -12.46
CA ARG A 532 -13.84 11.02 -12.70
C ARG A 532 -14.80 11.40 -11.59
N LEU A 533 -16.07 11.61 -11.97
CA LEU A 533 -17.18 11.83 -11.04
C LEU A 533 -18.22 10.71 -11.06
N LYS A 534 -18.10 9.79 -12.02
CA LYS A 534 -18.93 8.58 -12.13
C LYS A 534 -18.08 7.36 -12.49
N ALA A 535 -18.65 6.20 -12.20
CA ALA A 535 -18.15 4.91 -12.65
C ALA A 535 -18.37 4.83 -14.16
N GLY A 536 -17.57 4.02 -14.84
CA GLY A 536 -17.71 3.88 -16.28
C GLY A 536 -16.45 3.42 -16.99
N LYS A 537 -16.62 3.19 -18.28
CA LYS A 537 -15.54 2.78 -19.18
C LYS A 537 -14.71 3.99 -19.58
N VAL A 538 -13.42 3.96 -19.27
CA VAL A 538 -12.44 4.93 -19.75
C VAL A 538 -11.75 4.36 -21.00
N VAL A 539 -11.65 5.20 -22.02
CA VAL A 539 -10.88 4.89 -23.24
C VAL A 539 -9.98 6.08 -23.56
N ILE A 540 -8.68 5.82 -23.67
CA ILE A 540 -7.62 6.77 -24.01
C ILE A 540 -7.01 6.31 -25.33
N MET A 541 -7.00 7.13 -26.37
CA MET A 541 -6.49 6.72 -27.70
C MET A 541 -5.97 7.87 -28.56
N ILE A 542 -5.15 7.52 -29.56
CA ILE A 542 -4.91 8.31 -30.77
C ILE A 542 -6.05 7.99 -31.75
N GLU A 543 -6.64 8.99 -32.42
CA GLU A 543 -7.73 8.73 -33.39
C GLU A 543 -7.31 7.80 -34.53
#